data_AF-A0A957V5N8-F1
#
_entry.id   AF-A0A957V5N8-F1
#
_cell.length_a   1.000
_cell.length_b   1.000
_cell.length_c   1.000
_cell.angle_alpha   90.00
_cell.angle_beta   90.00
_cell.angle_gamma   90.00
#
_symmetry.space_group_name_H-M   'P 1'
#
loop_
_entity.id
_entity.type
_entity.pdbx_description
1 polymer ?
#
loop_
_entity_poly.entity_id
_entity_poly.type
_entity_poly.pdbx_seq_one_letter_code
_entity_poly.pdbx_strand_id
1 'polypeptide(L)'
;MEVIQRYTRMAGGELLPVTYQGAGYDVGDGARTAPSVPDVPFVDAVAVRTISGAVEMAIVSRYEVETVTLALENRGGALGTLASCEVMTADGPTRTNTPLAPHQVTFIDQPLPPQEGSRLHVAIAPRSITWLRWEK
;
A
#
# COMPACT_ATOMS: atom_id res chain seq x y z
N MET A 1 11.66 -11.39 -1.84
CA MET A 1 12.10 -10.80 -0.55
C MET A 1 11.97 -9.26 -0.54
N GLU A 2 11.59 -8.64 -1.66
CA GLU A 2 11.45 -7.18 -1.83
C GLU A 2 10.59 -6.48 -0.76
N VAL A 3 9.40 -7.00 -0.46
CA VAL A 3 8.47 -6.36 0.49
C VAL A 3 9.02 -6.28 1.90
N ILE A 4 9.59 -7.40 2.40
CA ILE A 4 10.19 -7.45 3.74
C ILE A 4 11.35 -6.45 3.85
N GLN A 5 12.17 -6.35 2.81
CA GLN A 5 13.25 -5.36 2.74
C GLN A 5 12.70 -3.93 2.75
N ARG A 6 11.57 -3.65 2.07
CA ARG A 6 10.95 -2.33 2.06
C ARG A 6 10.53 -1.85 3.44
N TYR A 7 9.98 -2.76 4.27
CA TYR A 7 9.60 -2.44 5.64
C TYR A 7 10.75 -1.97 6.53
N THR A 8 12.02 -2.25 6.18
CA THR A 8 13.16 -1.70 6.91
C THR A 8 13.23 -0.16 6.87
N ARG A 9 12.62 0.48 5.86
CA ARG A 9 12.49 1.95 5.79
C ARG A 9 11.62 2.54 6.91
N MET A 10 10.74 1.74 7.48
CA MET A 10 9.84 2.11 8.57
C MET A 10 10.43 1.80 9.96
N ALA A 11 11.57 1.11 10.02
CA ALA A 11 12.14 0.64 11.28
C ALA A 11 12.51 1.81 12.21
N GLY A 12 12.11 1.70 13.49
CA GLY A 12 12.39 2.70 14.52
C GLY A 12 11.59 4.01 14.41
N GLY A 13 10.65 4.11 13.46
CA GLY A 13 9.75 5.25 13.34
C GLY A 13 8.53 5.17 14.27
N GLU A 14 7.77 6.27 14.31
CA GLU A 14 6.50 6.38 15.02
C GLU A 14 5.35 5.90 14.11
N LEU A 15 4.55 4.94 14.58
CA LEU A 15 3.36 4.49 13.88
C LEU A 15 2.30 5.59 13.88
N LEU A 16 1.80 5.94 12.70
CA LEU A 16 0.72 6.90 12.53
C LEU A 16 -0.63 6.18 12.46
N PRO A 17 -1.70 6.72 13.07
CA PRO A 17 -3.02 6.14 12.97
C PRO A 17 -3.55 6.25 11.53
N VAL A 18 -3.99 5.12 10.98
CA VAL A 18 -4.62 5.03 9.66
C VAL A 18 -6.00 4.41 9.82
N THR A 19 -7.00 4.96 9.13
CA THR A 19 -8.35 4.41 9.11
C THR A 19 -8.80 4.26 7.67
N TYR A 20 -9.26 3.07 7.32
CA TYR A 20 -9.86 2.81 6.02
C TYR A 20 -11.39 2.95 6.12
N GLN A 21 -11.98 3.59 5.11
CA GLN A 21 -13.42 3.66 4.93
C GLN A 21 -13.72 3.26 3.48
N GLY A 22 -14.38 2.13 3.30
CA GLY A 22 -14.70 1.61 1.98
C GLY A 22 -15.23 0.19 2.04
N ALA A 23 -15.32 -0.44 0.87
CA ALA A 23 -15.87 -1.78 0.75
C ALA A 23 -14.93 -2.86 1.31
N GLY A 24 -15.53 -3.98 1.69
CA GLY A 24 -14.85 -5.21 2.04
C GLY A 24 -15.52 -6.41 1.37
N TYR A 25 -15.07 -7.59 1.75
CA TYR A 25 -15.62 -8.86 1.29
C TYR A 25 -15.61 -9.89 2.42
N ASP A 26 -16.52 -10.85 2.31
CA ASP A 26 -16.55 -11.99 3.19
C ASP A 26 -15.65 -13.11 2.65
N VAL A 27 -14.84 -13.69 3.51
CA VAL A 27 -14.09 -14.90 3.21
C VAL A 27 -14.96 -16.09 3.58
N GLY A 28 -15.62 -16.68 2.58
CA GLY A 28 -16.28 -17.98 2.67
C GLY A 28 -15.29 -19.14 2.47
N ASP A 29 -15.59 -20.32 3.03
CA ASP A 29 -14.79 -21.55 2.88
C ASP A 29 -13.28 -21.34 3.12
N GLY A 30 -12.93 -20.73 4.26
CA GLY A 30 -11.54 -20.55 4.68
C GLY A 30 -10.73 -21.85 4.61
N ALA A 31 -9.41 -21.74 4.39
CA ALA A 31 -8.50 -22.88 4.48
C ALA A 31 -8.75 -23.66 5.78
N ARG A 32 -8.46 -24.97 5.83
CA ARG A 32 -8.78 -25.90 6.96
C ARG A 32 -8.54 -25.37 8.39
N THR A 33 -7.71 -24.34 8.56
CA THR A 33 -7.29 -23.73 9.83
C THR A 33 -7.83 -22.31 10.09
N ALA A 34 -8.58 -21.72 9.17
CA ALA A 34 -9.10 -20.35 9.30
C ALA A 34 -10.64 -20.35 9.19
N PRO A 35 -11.37 -19.84 10.19
CA PRO A 35 -12.82 -19.70 10.11
C PRO A 35 -13.19 -18.70 9.01
N SER A 36 -14.45 -18.75 8.55
CA SER A 36 -15.00 -17.70 7.70
C SER A 36 -14.86 -16.34 8.39
N VAL A 37 -14.37 -15.34 7.66
CA VAL A 37 -14.14 -13.99 8.20
C VAL A 37 -15.04 -13.02 7.44
N PRO A 38 -16.05 -12.41 8.07
CA PRO A 38 -16.85 -11.39 7.44
C PRO A 38 -16.11 -10.05 7.36
N ASP A 39 -16.53 -9.18 6.45
CA ASP A 39 -16.14 -7.76 6.37
C ASP A 39 -14.62 -7.50 6.30
N VAL A 40 -13.87 -8.34 5.58
CA VAL A 40 -12.44 -8.10 5.36
C VAL A 40 -12.27 -6.91 4.42
N PRO A 41 -11.53 -5.85 4.80
CA PRO A 41 -11.40 -4.68 3.95
C PRO A 41 -10.58 -5.02 2.69
N PHE A 42 -10.98 -4.46 1.56
CA PHE A 42 -10.22 -4.61 0.31
C PHE A 42 -8.87 -3.90 0.36
N VAL A 43 -8.74 -2.89 1.21
CA VAL A 43 -7.52 -2.11 1.36
C VAL A 43 -7.08 -2.14 2.81
N ASP A 44 -5.79 -2.32 2.99
CA ASP A 44 -5.13 -2.20 4.28
C ASP A 44 -3.94 -1.26 4.14
N ALA A 45 -3.58 -0.55 5.20
CA ALA A 45 -2.52 0.43 5.12
C ALA A 45 -1.80 0.61 6.46
N VAL A 46 -0.51 0.88 6.37
CA VAL A 46 0.33 1.28 7.50
C VAL A 46 1.10 2.53 7.13
N ALA A 47 1.18 3.47 8.06
CA ALA A 47 1.97 4.69 7.89
C ALA A 47 2.88 4.90 9.09
N VAL A 48 4.11 5.32 8.83
CA VAL A 48 5.13 5.55 9.84
C VAL A 48 5.80 6.90 9.57
N ARG A 49 5.96 7.69 10.63
CA ARG A 49 6.86 8.84 10.63
C ARG A 49 8.25 8.37 11.02
N THR A 50 9.20 8.48 10.10
CA THR A 50 10.59 8.08 10.35
C THR A 50 11.28 9.06 11.29
N ILE A 51 12.46 8.67 11.80
CA ILE A 51 13.29 9.51 12.68
C ILE A 51 13.71 10.81 11.97
N SER A 52 13.85 10.81 10.65
CA SER A 52 14.16 12.02 9.86
C SER A 52 12.94 12.94 9.68
N GLY A 53 11.76 12.53 10.14
CA GLY A 53 10.50 13.26 10.00
C GLY A 53 9.74 13.00 8.70
N ALA A 54 10.29 12.19 7.78
CA ALA A 54 9.58 11.76 6.57
C ALA A 54 8.42 10.83 6.94
N VAL A 55 7.39 10.78 6.10
CA VAL A 55 6.28 9.83 6.27
C VAL A 55 6.38 8.77 5.20
N GLU A 56 6.42 7.51 5.61
CA GLU A 56 6.37 6.33 4.75
C GLU A 56 5.00 5.67 4.91
N MET A 57 4.31 5.38 3.83
CA MET A 57 3.04 4.66 3.85
C MET A 57 3.08 3.48 2.88
N ALA A 58 2.66 2.32 3.36
CA ALA A 58 2.40 1.15 2.53
C ALA A 58 0.90 0.91 2.49
N ILE A 59 0.34 0.80 1.28
CA ILE A 59 -1.07 0.51 1.02
C ILE A 59 -1.13 -0.80 0.27
N VAL A 60 -1.90 -1.76 0.79
CA VAL A 60 -2.08 -3.08 0.19
C VAL A 60 -3.50 -3.16 -0.36
N SER A 61 -3.63 -3.46 -1.65
CA SER A 61 -4.90 -3.86 -2.24
C SER A 61 -5.01 -5.38 -2.25
N ARG A 62 -5.98 -5.88 -1.50
CA ARG A 62 -6.43 -7.27 -1.49
C ARG A 62 -7.45 -7.55 -2.60
N TYR A 63 -7.88 -6.51 -3.32
CA TYR A 63 -8.88 -6.67 -4.37
C TYR A 63 -8.25 -7.35 -5.59
N GLU A 64 -8.93 -8.36 -6.14
CA GLU A 64 -8.34 -9.25 -7.14
C GLU A 64 -8.39 -8.71 -8.56
N VAL A 65 -9.42 -7.92 -8.86
CA VAL A 65 -9.86 -7.67 -10.24
C VAL A 65 -9.74 -6.22 -10.66
N GLU A 66 -10.04 -5.26 -9.78
CA GLU A 66 -10.17 -3.86 -10.19
C GLU A 66 -9.21 -2.93 -9.45
N THR A 67 -8.87 -1.85 -10.13
CA THR A 67 -8.16 -0.71 -9.53
C THR A 67 -9.12 0.05 -8.63
N VAL A 68 -8.67 0.38 -7.42
CA VAL A 68 -9.42 1.19 -6.45
C VAL A 68 -8.80 2.58 -6.38
N THR A 69 -9.59 3.63 -6.55
CA THR A 69 -9.14 5.00 -6.30
C THR A 69 -9.41 5.38 -4.85
N LEU A 70 -8.35 5.69 -4.11
CA LEU A 70 -8.42 6.13 -2.72
C LEU A 70 -8.21 7.64 -2.62
N ALA A 71 -9.00 8.28 -1.75
CA ALA A 71 -8.72 9.63 -1.29
C ALA A 71 -7.99 9.54 0.07
N LEU A 72 -6.71 9.90 0.09
CA LEU A 72 -5.93 9.95 1.32
C LEU A 72 -6.05 11.35 1.93
N GLU A 73 -6.48 11.40 3.19
CA GLU A 73 -6.67 12.63 3.94
C GLU A 73 -5.81 12.62 5.20
N ASN A 74 -5.08 13.70 5.46
CA ASN A 74 -4.45 13.91 6.76
C ASN A 74 -5.28 14.87 7.61
N ARG A 75 -5.92 14.35 8.66
CA ARG A 75 -6.70 15.14 9.61
C ARG A 75 -5.84 15.96 10.59
N GLY A 76 -4.55 15.65 10.69
CA GLY A 76 -3.59 16.31 11.60
C GLY A 76 -2.77 17.45 10.98
N GLY A 77 -3.01 17.84 9.71
CA GLY A 77 -2.27 18.90 9.03
C GLY A 77 -1.61 18.46 7.71
N ALA A 78 -0.61 19.20 7.23
CA ALA A 78 0.10 18.83 6.00
C ALA A 78 1.06 17.65 6.24
N LEU A 79 1.05 16.65 5.34
CA LEU A 79 2.04 15.55 5.35
C LEU A 79 3.42 15.95 4.79
N GLY A 80 3.53 17.19 4.29
CA GLY A 80 4.67 17.66 3.52
C GLY A 80 4.47 17.43 2.02
N THR A 81 5.55 17.42 1.25
CA THR A 81 5.50 17.22 -0.20
C THR A 81 5.63 15.73 -0.51
N LEU A 82 4.72 15.18 -1.31
CA LEU A 82 4.86 13.80 -1.79
C LEU A 82 6.11 13.71 -2.68
N ALA A 83 7.05 12.87 -2.27
CA ALA A 83 8.36 12.73 -2.91
C ALA A 83 8.44 11.50 -3.81
N SER A 84 7.77 10.40 -3.45
CA SER A 84 7.74 9.20 -4.29
C SER A 84 6.44 8.42 -4.20
N CYS A 85 6.14 7.72 -5.29
CA CYS A 85 5.08 6.74 -5.41
C CYS A 85 5.66 5.53 -6.15
N GLU A 86 5.60 4.36 -5.53
CA GLU A 86 6.16 3.12 -6.09
C GLU A 86 5.12 2.02 -5.97
N VAL A 87 5.02 1.15 -6.96
CA VAL A 87 4.05 0.04 -6.94
C VAL A 87 4.75 -1.26 -7.26
N MET A 88 4.41 -2.29 -6.48
CA MET A 88 4.71 -3.67 -6.83
C MET A 88 3.39 -4.40 -7.07
N THR A 89 3.24 -4.98 -8.25
CA THR A 89 2.10 -5.79 -8.68
C THR A 89 2.58 -6.88 -9.63
N ALA A 90 1.69 -7.78 -10.03
CA ALA A 90 1.95 -8.80 -11.04
C ALA A 90 0.69 -9.11 -11.85
N ASP A 91 0.88 -9.48 -13.12
CA ASP A 91 -0.19 -9.90 -14.04
C ASP A 91 -0.85 -11.26 -13.68
N GLY A 92 -0.78 -11.69 -12.43
CA GLY A 92 -1.31 -12.96 -11.95
C GLY A 92 -0.71 -13.37 -10.60
N PRO A 93 -1.40 -14.26 -9.84
CA PRO A 93 -0.99 -14.60 -8.47
C PRO A 93 0.20 -15.57 -8.44
N THR A 94 0.54 -16.18 -9.57
CA THR A 94 1.60 -17.19 -9.69
C THR A 94 2.91 -16.64 -10.23
N ARG A 95 2.96 -15.34 -10.58
CA ARG A 95 4.17 -14.74 -11.13
C ARG A 95 5.19 -14.56 -10.01
N THR A 96 6.43 -14.97 -10.27
CA THR A 96 7.53 -14.91 -9.32
C THR A 96 8.81 -14.50 -10.03
N ASN A 97 9.76 -13.96 -9.28
CA ASN A 97 11.14 -13.79 -9.75
C ASN A 97 11.80 -15.15 -9.88
N THR A 98 12.53 -15.36 -10.98
CA THR A 98 13.31 -16.58 -11.25
C THR A 98 14.78 -16.23 -11.48
N PRO A 99 15.73 -17.17 -11.40
CA PRO A 99 17.14 -16.86 -11.69
C PRO A 99 17.36 -16.27 -13.10
N LEU A 100 16.54 -16.66 -14.09
CA LEU A 100 16.62 -16.15 -15.46
C LEU A 100 15.87 -14.83 -15.66
N ALA A 101 14.96 -14.48 -14.76
CA ALA A 101 14.20 -13.24 -14.78
C ALA A 101 13.99 -12.74 -13.32
N PRO A 102 15.02 -12.14 -12.71
CA PRO A 102 15.03 -11.86 -11.27
C PRO A 102 14.18 -10.65 -10.85
N HIS A 103 13.66 -9.88 -11.80
CA HIS A 103 12.95 -8.61 -11.56
C HIS A 103 11.54 -8.57 -12.16
N GLN A 104 10.87 -9.73 -12.26
CA GLN A 104 9.50 -9.83 -12.79
C GLN A 104 8.44 -9.24 -11.85
N VAL A 105 8.72 -9.23 -10.55
CA VAL A 105 7.87 -8.70 -9.49
C VAL A 105 8.77 -7.88 -8.57
N THR A 106 8.80 -6.57 -8.82
CA THR A 106 9.60 -5.58 -8.10
C THR A 106 8.79 -4.29 -7.96
N PHE A 107 9.22 -3.41 -7.04
CA PHE A 107 8.70 -2.04 -7.02
C PHE A 107 9.16 -1.29 -8.26
N ILE A 108 8.23 -0.56 -8.87
CA ILE A 108 8.45 0.31 -10.01
C ILE A 108 7.92 1.69 -9.65
N ASP A 109 8.72 2.72 -9.93
CA ASP A 109 8.32 4.12 -9.77
C ASP A 109 7.07 4.41 -10.60
N GLN A 110 6.13 5.13 -10.00
CA GLN A 110 4.93 5.63 -10.64
C GLN A 110 4.96 7.16 -10.65
N PRO A 111 4.27 7.79 -11.62
CA PRO A 111 3.97 9.22 -11.54
C PRO A 111 3.33 9.56 -10.20
N LEU A 112 3.70 10.72 -9.65
CA LEU A 112 3.12 11.18 -8.41
C LEU A 112 1.61 11.43 -8.60
N PRO A 113 0.75 10.85 -7.74
CA PRO A 113 -0.68 11.07 -7.80
C PRO A 113 -1.03 12.56 -7.61
N PRO A 114 -2.13 13.03 -8.24
CA PRO A 114 -2.57 14.40 -8.09
C PRO A 114 -3.00 14.70 -6.65
N GLN A 115 -2.61 15.88 -6.16
CA GLN A 115 -2.98 16.39 -4.85
C GLN A 115 -3.91 17.60 -5.00
N GLU A 116 -5.08 17.54 -4.37
CA GLU A 116 -6.08 18.60 -4.32
C GLU A 116 -6.22 19.10 -2.88
N GLY A 117 -5.53 20.19 -2.57
CA GLY A 117 -5.47 20.71 -1.20
C GLY A 117 -4.83 19.72 -0.23
N SER A 118 -5.62 19.23 0.73
CA SER A 118 -5.20 18.23 1.73
C SER A 118 -5.47 16.79 1.33
N ARG A 119 -6.02 16.55 0.13
CA ARG A 119 -6.38 15.23 -0.38
C ARG A 119 -5.43 14.77 -1.46
N LEU A 120 -4.98 13.53 -1.37
CA LEU A 120 -4.22 12.86 -2.42
C LEU A 120 -5.06 11.75 -3.02
N HIS A 121 -5.26 11.76 -4.34
CA HIS A 121 -6.03 10.75 -5.04
C HIS A 121 -5.10 9.70 -5.64
N VAL A 122 -5.08 8.49 -5.06
CA VAL A 122 -4.16 7.43 -5.45
C VAL A 122 -4.93 6.27 -6.07
N ALA A 123 -4.58 5.91 -7.29
CA ALA A 123 -5.07 4.70 -7.94
C ALA A 123 -4.25 3.49 -7.46
N ILE A 124 -4.90 2.54 -6.79
CA ILE A 124 -4.28 1.33 -6.27
C ILE A 124 -4.67 0.16 -7.17
N ALA A 125 -3.67 -0.40 -7.86
CA ALA A 125 -3.87 -1.55 -8.73
C ALA A 125 -4.38 -2.78 -7.96
N PRO A 126 -5.08 -3.73 -8.62
CA PRO A 126 -5.44 -4.99 -7.98
C PRO A 126 -4.19 -5.76 -7.54
N ARG A 127 -4.31 -6.51 -6.43
CA ARG A 127 -3.27 -7.39 -5.87
C ARG A 127 -1.89 -6.72 -5.82
N SER A 128 -1.87 -5.50 -5.32
CA SER A 128 -0.69 -4.67 -5.33
C SER A 128 -0.34 -4.16 -3.94
N ILE A 129 0.91 -3.75 -3.79
CA ILE A 129 1.35 -2.88 -2.72
C ILE A 129 1.84 -1.57 -3.34
N THR A 130 1.25 -0.47 -2.90
CA THR A 130 1.68 0.89 -3.24
C THR A 130 2.44 1.46 -2.06
N TRP A 131 3.59 2.05 -2.34
CA TRP A 131 4.46 2.69 -1.38
C TRP A 131 4.52 4.19 -1.66
N LEU A 132 4.20 5.01 -0.67
CA LEU A 132 4.18 6.46 -0.76
C LEU A 132 5.15 7.03 0.26
N ARG A 133 5.90 8.06 -0.13
CA ARG A 133 6.81 8.77 0.76
C ARG A 133 6.58 10.27 0.67
N TRP A 134 6.42 10.92 1.81
CA TRP A 134 6.41 12.38 1.93
C TRP A 134 7.66 12.86 2.65
N GLU A 135 8.20 13.98 2.16
CA GLU A 135 9.28 14.73 2.80
C GLU A 135 8.71 15.94 3.54
N LYS A 136 9.41 16.34 4.60
CA LYS A 136 9.02 17.45 5.48
C LYS A 136 9.06 18.79 4.75
#